data_AF-A0A7S2CFQ9-F1
#
_entry.id   AF-A0A7S2CFQ9-F1
#
_cell.length_a   1.000
_cell.length_b   1.000
_cell.length_c   1.000
_cell.angle_alpha   90.00
_cell.angle_beta   90.00
_cell.angle_gamma   90.00
#
_symmetry.space_group_name_H-M   'P 1'
#
loop_
_entity.id
_entity.type
_entity.pdbx_description
1 polymer ?
#
loop_
_entity_poly.entity_id
_entity_poly.type
_entity_poly.pdbx_seq_one_letter_code
_entity_poly.pdbx_strand_id
1 'polypeptide(L)'
;GKSTIAQVHPRKLTEAMWAEAEKAGSTLLVGEVEGVETASSADKTLSRRPYINGVRLKGGQLEVADCVVLALGPWSPPWLGLPPCHGIKYHSVLVQSERVLSQAVFFQGLGDPEVYPRPDKTVYVTGYPDAPAAVTERPGAVEVRPDVIRRLTDA
;
A
#
# COMPACT_ATOMS: atom_id res chain seq x y z
N GLY A 1 16.21 -15.92 11.95
CA GLY A 1 16.85 -15.88 13.28
C GLY A 1 16.84 -14.46 13.82
N LYS A 2 17.20 -14.24 15.10
CA LYS A 2 17.16 -12.90 15.73
C LYS A 2 17.99 -11.83 15.00
N SER A 3 18.98 -12.21 14.21
CA SER A 3 19.83 -11.31 13.40
C SER A 3 19.28 -11.01 12.00
N THR A 4 18.17 -11.64 11.59
CA THR A 4 17.65 -11.56 10.22
C THR A 4 16.19 -11.08 10.17
N ILE A 5 15.65 -10.63 11.31
CA ILE A 5 14.30 -10.08 11.42
C ILE A 5 14.38 -8.68 12.01
N ALA A 6 13.52 -7.79 11.56
CA ALA A 6 13.43 -6.43 12.07
C ALA A 6 12.00 -5.92 11.93
N GLN A 7 11.60 -5.04 12.84
CA GLN A 7 10.40 -4.24 12.72
C GLN A 7 10.77 -2.96 11.96
N VAL A 8 9.92 -2.53 11.02
CA VAL A 8 10.10 -1.27 10.29
C VAL A 8 8.90 -0.37 10.55
N HIS A 9 9.11 0.95 10.52
CA HIS A 9 8.00 1.89 10.43
C HIS A 9 7.65 2.06 8.94
N PRO A 10 6.51 1.52 8.44
CA PRO A 10 6.28 1.42 7.00
C PRO A 10 6.35 2.76 6.28
N ARG A 11 5.69 3.78 6.83
CA ARG A 11 5.75 5.15 6.30
C ARG A 11 7.17 5.70 6.16
N LYS A 12 7.99 5.61 7.23
CA LYS A 12 9.37 6.11 7.22
C LYS A 12 10.23 5.35 6.21
N LEU A 13 10.03 4.03 6.09
CA LEU A 13 10.72 3.21 5.10
C LEU A 13 10.36 3.66 3.67
N THR A 14 9.06 3.81 3.37
CA THR A 14 8.60 4.27 2.06
C THR A 14 9.10 5.67 1.72
N GLU A 15 9.04 6.60 2.66
CA GLU A 15 9.57 7.97 2.49
C GLU A 15 11.08 7.95 2.22
N ALA A 16 11.85 7.15 2.96
CA ALA A 16 13.29 7.02 2.76
C ALA A 16 13.63 6.39 1.40
N MET A 17 12.90 5.36 0.96
CA MET A 17 13.09 4.74 -0.35
C MET A 17 12.84 5.73 -1.49
N TRP A 18 11.78 6.55 -1.39
CA TRP A 18 11.53 7.60 -2.38
C TRP A 18 12.64 8.66 -2.39
N ALA A 19 13.09 9.11 -1.22
CA ALA A 19 14.18 10.09 -1.13
C ALA A 19 15.48 9.57 -1.79
N GLU A 20 15.81 8.29 -1.63
CA GLU A 20 16.97 7.69 -2.32
C GLU A 20 16.74 7.55 -3.83
N ALA A 21 15.52 7.22 -4.27
CA ALA A 21 15.20 7.16 -5.69
C ALA A 21 15.33 8.54 -6.37
N GLU A 22 14.92 9.61 -5.70
CA GLU A 22 15.08 10.98 -6.19
C GLU A 22 16.55 11.39 -6.30
N LYS A 23 17.38 11.04 -5.29
CA LYS A 23 18.84 11.24 -5.36
C LYS A 23 19.48 10.48 -6.53
N ALA A 24 18.92 9.33 -6.90
CA ALA A 24 19.35 8.55 -8.06
C ALA A 24 18.82 9.08 -9.40
N GLY A 25 18.06 10.18 -9.42
CA GLY A 25 17.56 10.84 -10.62
C GLY A 25 16.12 10.53 -10.99
N SER A 26 15.36 9.84 -10.13
CA SER A 26 13.91 9.66 -10.33
C SER A 26 13.13 10.93 -9.96
N THR A 27 11.93 11.09 -10.48
CA THR A 27 11.01 12.18 -10.10
C THR A 27 9.76 11.60 -9.46
N LEU A 28 9.42 12.05 -8.26
CA LEU A 28 8.14 11.71 -7.63
C LEU A 28 7.04 12.66 -8.11
N LEU A 29 6.03 12.12 -8.78
CA LEU A 29 4.83 12.85 -9.19
C LEU A 29 3.65 12.40 -8.32
N VAL A 30 3.03 13.33 -7.60
CA VAL A 30 1.83 13.08 -6.79
C VAL A 30 0.60 13.43 -7.62
N GLY A 31 -0.20 12.42 -7.96
CA GLY A 31 -1.41 12.58 -8.75
C GLY A 31 -2.27 11.31 -8.77
N GLU A 32 -3.45 11.41 -9.39
CA GLU A 32 -4.37 10.30 -9.59
C GLU A 32 -4.29 9.86 -11.06
N VAL A 33 -3.97 8.58 -11.30
CA VAL A 33 -3.93 7.99 -12.65
C VAL A 33 -5.31 7.47 -13.02
N GLU A 34 -5.85 7.92 -14.16
CA GLU A 34 -7.16 7.52 -14.67
C GLU A 34 -7.08 6.55 -15.85
N GLY A 35 -5.89 6.36 -16.44
CA GLY A 35 -5.73 5.50 -17.60
C GLY A 35 -4.27 5.21 -17.94
N VAL A 36 -4.04 4.07 -18.60
CA VAL A 36 -2.79 3.79 -19.32
C VAL A 36 -3.06 4.08 -20.79
N GLU A 37 -2.26 4.97 -21.38
CA GLU A 37 -2.42 5.35 -22.77
C GLU A 37 -1.65 4.42 -23.68
N THR A 38 -2.29 4.06 -24.80
CA THR A 38 -1.66 3.25 -25.84
C THR A 38 -1.76 3.95 -27.18
N ALA A 39 -0.69 3.89 -27.97
CA ALA A 39 -0.66 4.41 -29.32
C ALA A 39 -0.60 3.26 -30.33
N SER A 40 -1.15 3.50 -31.53
CA SER A 40 -1.01 2.57 -32.65
C SER A 40 0.22 2.95 -33.46
N SER A 41 0.99 1.95 -33.91
CA SER A 41 2.07 2.18 -34.87
C SER A 41 1.49 2.81 -36.16
N ALA A 42 2.07 3.92 -36.61
CA ALA A 42 1.78 4.50 -37.92
C ALA A 42 2.29 3.60 -39.06
N ASP A 43 3.29 2.76 -38.76
CA ASP A 43 3.83 1.77 -39.68
C ASP A 43 2.96 0.51 -39.66
N LYS A 44 2.25 0.26 -40.77
CA LYS A 44 1.37 -0.90 -40.97
C LYS A 44 2.14 -2.22 -41.11
N THR A 45 3.47 -2.20 -41.19
CA THR A 45 4.32 -3.37 -41.41
C THR A 45 4.90 -3.96 -40.12
N LEU A 46 5.08 -3.16 -39.07
CA LEU A 46 5.37 -3.65 -37.72
C LEU A 46 4.08 -4.20 -37.09
N SER A 47 4.22 -5.28 -36.31
CA SER A 47 3.10 -6.00 -35.70
C SER A 47 2.06 -5.04 -35.12
N ARG A 48 0.79 -5.25 -35.49
CA ARG A 48 -0.44 -4.50 -35.15
C ARG A 48 -0.74 -4.26 -33.66
N ARG A 49 0.21 -4.53 -32.76
CA ARG A 49 0.00 -4.40 -31.32
C ARG A 49 0.18 -2.94 -30.91
N PRO A 50 -0.80 -2.35 -30.20
CA PRO A 50 -0.63 -1.03 -29.63
C PRO A 50 0.55 -1.04 -28.64
N TYR A 51 1.31 0.05 -28.59
CA TYR A 51 2.42 0.23 -27.66
C TYR A 51 2.02 1.21 -26.56
N ILE A 52 2.65 1.09 -25.39
CA ILE A 52 2.42 2.00 -24.26
C ILE A 52 2.98 3.38 -24.60
N ASN A 53 2.19 4.43 -24.37
CA ASN A 53 2.58 5.81 -24.62
C ASN A 53 2.62 6.66 -23.33
N GLY A 54 2.21 6.10 -22.19
CA GLY A 54 2.24 6.79 -20.90
C GLY A 54 1.03 6.51 -20.01
N VAL A 55 0.81 7.40 -19.05
CA VAL A 55 -0.36 7.39 -18.15
C VAL A 55 -1.11 8.72 -18.22
N ARG A 56 -2.44 8.66 -18.27
CA ARG A 56 -3.29 9.85 -18.16
C ARG A 56 -3.58 10.12 -16.70
N LEU A 57 -3.20 11.29 -16.23
CA LEU A 57 -3.54 11.84 -14.94
C LEU A 57 -4.93 12.45 -14.96
N LYS A 58 -5.55 12.52 -13.79
CA LYS A 58 -6.79 13.25 -13.56
C LYS A 58 -6.66 14.70 -13.99
N GLY A 59 -7.63 15.16 -14.78
CA GLY A 59 -7.57 16.46 -15.47
C GLY A 59 -7.04 16.38 -16.90
N GLY A 60 -6.67 15.17 -17.38
CA GLY A 60 -6.38 14.90 -18.79
C GLY A 60 -4.91 15.05 -19.19
N GLN A 61 -4.02 15.42 -18.26
CA GLN A 61 -2.58 15.50 -18.52
C GLN A 61 -2.00 14.10 -18.81
N LEU A 62 -1.18 13.99 -19.85
CA LEU A 62 -0.47 12.75 -20.21
C LEU A 62 0.98 12.83 -19.74
N GLU A 63 1.37 11.90 -18.88
CA GLU A 63 2.77 11.64 -18.54
C GLU A 63 3.31 10.56 -19.49
N VAL A 64 4.20 10.96 -20.40
CA VAL A 64 4.74 10.09 -21.45
C VAL A 64 5.74 9.10 -20.86
N ALA A 65 5.60 7.82 -21.22
CA ALA A 65 6.53 6.77 -20.85
C ALA A 65 6.48 5.61 -21.85
N ASP A 66 7.63 5.00 -22.10
CA ASP A 66 7.75 3.83 -22.99
C ASP A 66 7.29 2.53 -22.29
N CYS A 67 7.23 2.53 -20.96
CA CYS A 67 6.82 1.41 -20.13
C CYS A 67 6.09 1.92 -18.88
N VAL A 68 5.08 1.17 -18.43
CA VAL A 68 4.32 1.46 -17.21
C VAL A 68 4.34 0.23 -16.32
N VAL A 69 4.80 0.39 -15.08
CA VAL A 69 4.74 -0.64 -14.04
C VAL A 69 3.63 -0.30 -13.06
N LEU A 70 2.71 -1.24 -12.85
CA LEU A 70 1.55 -1.07 -11.99
C LEU A 70 1.84 -1.64 -10.60
N ALA A 71 2.00 -0.76 -9.61
CA ALA A 71 2.24 -1.12 -8.21
C ALA A 71 1.12 -0.59 -7.29
N LEU A 72 -0.14 -0.81 -7.69
CA LEU A 72 -1.33 -0.16 -7.12
C LEU A 72 -1.97 -0.89 -5.92
N GLY A 73 -1.37 -2.01 -5.49
CA GLY A 73 -1.85 -2.81 -4.37
C GLY A 73 -3.31 -3.28 -4.56
N PRO A 74 -4.16 -3.22 -3.52
CA PRO A 74 -5.55 -3.66 -3.61
C PRO A 74 -6.44 -2.75 -4.48
N TRP A 75 -5.94 -1.58 -4.90
CA TRP A 75 -6.63 -0.66 -5.81
C TRP A 75 -6.28 -0.89 -7.28
N SER A 76 -5.61 -2.01 -7.60
CA SER A 76 -5.34 -2.39 -8.98
C SER A 76 -6.65 -2.48 -9.78
N PRO A 77 -6.84 -1.67 -10.82
CA PRO A 77 -8.16 -1.50 -11.40
C PRO A 77 -8.55 -2.72 -12.27
N PRO A 78 -9.81 -3.21 -12.17
CA PRO A 78 -10.27 -4.36 -12.94
C PRO A 78 -10.21 -4.17 -14.46
N TRP A 79 -10.32 -2.93 -14.96
CA TRP A 79 -10.31 -2.63 -16.40
C TRP A 79 -8.97 -2.89 -17.09
N LEU A 80 -7.91 -3.15 -16.33
CA LEU A 80 -6.62 -3.61 -16.86
C LEU A 80 -6.57 -5.11 -17.16
N GLY A 81 -7.69 -5.83 -16.97
CA GLY A 81 -7.73 -7.29 -17.16
C GLY A 81 -6.92 -8.06 -16.12
N LEU A 82 -6.60 -7.43 -14.99
CA LEU A 82 -5.87 -8.04 -13.89
C LEU A 82 -6.80 -8.94 -13.07
N PRO A 83 -6.28 -10.03 -12.46
CA PRO A 83 -7.05 -10.84 -11.53
C PRO A 83 -7.62 -9.98 -10.39
N PRO A 84 -8.80 -10.30 -9.86
CA PRO A 84 -9.41 -9.54 -8.78
C PRO A 84 -8.57 -9.61 -7.51
N CYS A 85 -8.17 -8.44 -7.01
CA CYS A 85 -7.49 -8.31 -5.72
C CYS A 85 -8.52 -8.16 -4.59
N HIS A 86 -8.35 -8.93 -3.53
CA HIS A 86 -9.13 -8.80 -2.30
C HIS A 86 -8.21 -8.31 -1.17
N GLY A 87 -8.76 -7.51 -0.26
CA GLY A 87 -8.09 -7.04 0.94
C GLY A 87 -8.68 -7.69 2.18
N ILE A 88 -7.87 -7.77 3.24
CA ILE A 88 -8.31 -8.08 4.60
C ILE A 88 -8.11 -6.80 5.41
N LYS A 89 -9.21 -6.21 5.88
CA LYS A 89 -9.15 -4.98 6.66
C LYS A 89 -8.79 -5.30 8.11
N TYR A 90 -7.73 -4.66 8.59
CA TYR A 90 -7.33 -4.66 9.98
C TYR A 90 -7.49 -3.27 10.58
N HIS A 91 -7.61 -3.20 11.90
CA HIS A 91 -7.60 -1.96 12.66
C HIS A 91 -6.39 -1.96 13.56
N SER A 92 -5.83 -0.77 13.81
CA SER A 92 -4.62 -0.65 14.59
C SER A 92 -4.64 0.56 15.49
N VAL A 93 -4.02 0.42 16.66
CA VAL A 93 -3.81 1.50 17.63
C VAL A 93 -2.32 1.65 17.92
N LEU A 94 -1.95 2.84 18.38
CA LEU A 94 -0.64 3.09 18.96
C LEU A 94 -0.81 3.24 20.46
N VAL A 95 -0.11 2.39 21.21
CA VAL A 95 -0.08 2.41 22.67
C VAL A 95 1.27 2.93 23.13
N GLN A 96 1.28 3.77 24.15
CA GLN A 96 2.52 4.26 24.76
C GLN A 96 2.97 3.29 25.85
N SER A 97 4.18 2.74 25.71
CA SER A 97 4.80 1.91 26.75
C SER A 97 5.70 2.76 27.65
N GLU A 98 5.82 2.38 28.92
CA GLU A 98 6.74 3.00 29.89
C GLU A 98 8.21 2.70 29.55
N ARG A 99 8.45 1.55 28.92
CA ARG A 99 9.78 1.06 28.53
C ARG A 99 9.81 0.58 27.09
N VAL A 100 11.00 0.53 26.50
CA VAL A 100 11.20 -0.11 25.20
C VAL A 100 11.07 -1.62 25.37
N LEU A 101 10.15 -2.23 24.63
CA LEU A 101 10.00 -3.69 24.55
C LEU A 101 10.72 -4.19 23.30
N SER A 102 11.26 -5.41 23.33
CA SER A 102 12.12 -5.95 22.27
C SER A 102 11.53 -7.13 21.51
N GLN A 103 10.33 -7.56 21.87
CA GLN A 103 9.68 -8.75 21.32
C GLN A 103 8.37 -8.35 20.66
N ALA A 104 8.18 -8.77 19.40
CA ALA A 104 6.85 -8.82 18.82
C ALA A 104 6.12 -10.04 19.37
N VAL A 105 4.82 -9.89 19.65
CA VAL A 105 3.98 -10.96 20.21
C VAL A 105 2.77 -11.13 19.31
N PHE A 106 2.43 -12.39 19.03
CA PHE A 106 1.34 -12.78 18.16
C PHE A 106 0.41 -13.68 18.97
N PHE A 107 -0.85 -13.30 19.06
CA PHE A 107 -1.87 -14.07 19.77
C PHE A 107 -2.74 -14.82 18.77
N GLN A 108 -3.29 -15.95 19.20
CA GLN A 108 -4.31 -16.70 18.47
C GLN A 108 -5.57 -16.79 19.31
N GLY A 109 -6.73 -16.59 18.69
CA GLY A 109 -8.01 -16.39 19.37
C GLY A 109 -8.22 -14.93 19.79
N LEU A 110 -9.45 -14.60 20.17
CA LEU A 110 -9.84 -13.26 20.64
C LEU A 110 -9.51 -12.12 19.64
N GLY A 111 -9.60 -12.39 18.34
CA GLY A 111 -9.30 -11.40 17.30
C GLY A 111 -7.84 -11.32 16.90
N ASP A 112 -7.03 -12.32 17.27
CA ASP A 112 -5.65 -12.53 16.82
C ASP A 112 -4.78 -11.25 16.87
N PRO A 113 -4.69 -10.56 18.03
CA PRO A 113 -3.91 -9.35 18.11
C PRO A 113 -2.42 -9.61 17.87
N GLU A 114 -1.78 -8.66 17.22
CA GLU A 114 -0.35 -8.63 16.97
C GLU A 114 0.23 -7.35 17.55
N VAL A 115 1.29 -7.50 18.34
CA VAL A 115 1.90 -6.42 19.12
C VAL A 115 3.32 -6.19 18.63
N TYR A 116 3.59 -4.98 18.15
CA TYR A 116 4.86 -4.58 17.54
C TYR A 116 5.46 -3.38 18.27
N PRO A 117 6.35 -3.60 19.26
CA PRO A 117 7.07 -2.52 19.91
C PRO A 117 8.02 -1.78 18.99
N ARG A 118 8.20 -0.48 19.24
CA ARG A 118 9.13 0.39 18.52
C ARG A 118 10.16 1.02 19.47
N PRO A 119 11.34 1.44 18.96
CA PRO A 119 12.38 2.06 19.79
C PRO A 119 11.98 3.37 20.48
N ASP A 120 10.98 4.08 19.95
CA ASP A 120 10.42 5.32 20.51
C ASP A 120 9.39 5.08 21.63
N LYS A 121 9.31 3.85 22.14
CA LYS A 121 8.35 3.38 23.15
C LYS A 121 6.89 3.36 22.69
N THR A 122 6.59 3.69 21.42
CA THR A 122 5.27 3.40 20.86
C THR A 122 5.17 1.91 20.54
N VAL A 123 3.97 1.35 20.71
CA VAL A 123 3.66 -0.04 20.41
C VAL A 123 2.51 -0.04 19.42
N TYR A 124 2.77 -0.55 18.22
CA TYR A 124 1.73 -0.72 17.22
C TYR A 124 1.01 -2.04 17.48
N VAL A 125 -0.29 -1.96 17.74
CA VAL A 125 -1.14 -3.11 17.99
C VAL A 125 -2.16 -3.19 16.88
N THR A 126 -2.34 -4.36 16.28
CA THR A 126 -3.34 -4.60 15.23
C THR A 126 -4.09 -5.88 15.53
N GLY A 127 -5.32 -6.01 15.05
CA GLY A 127 -6.13 -7.20 15.27
C GLY A 127 -7.52 -7.07 14.66
N TYR A 128 -8.35 -8.06 14.95
CA TYR A 128 -9.73 -8.20 14.48
C TYR A 128 -9.84 -8.06 12.95
N PRO A 129 -9.23 -8.98 12.18
CA PRO A 129 -9.38 -8.99 10.73
C PRO A 129 -10.83 -9.15 10.30
N ASP A 130 -11.20 -8.44 9.24
CA ASP A 130 -12.42 -8.74 8.49
C ASP A 130 -12.26 -10.01 7.64
N ALA A 131 -13.39 -10.50 7.12
CA ALA A 131 -13.34 -11.44 6.01
C ALA A 131 -12.73 -10.77 4.76
N PRO A 132 -12.03 -11.53 3.89
CA PRO A 132 -11.54 -11.01 2.62
C PRO A 132 -12.67 -10.39 1.79
N ALA A 133 -12.46 -9.18 1.28
CA ALA A 133 -13.44 -8.46 0.48
C ALA A 133 -12.76 -7.63 -0.63
N ALA A 134 -13.51 -7.28 -1.67
CA ALA A 134 -13.05 -6.31 -2.65
C ALA A 134 -12.88 -4.94 -1.96
N VAL A 135 -11.73 -4.29 -2.16
CA VAL A 135 -11.49 -2.95 -1.61
C VAL A 135 -12.21 -1.94 -2.48
N THR A 136 -13.22 -1.29 -1.92
CA THR A 136 -14.08 -0.33 -2.63
C THR A 136 -13.81 1.11 -2.20
N GLU A 137 -13.22 1.32 -1.02
CA GLU A 137 -12.79 2.65 -0.59
C GLU A 137 -11.64 3.16 -1.48
N ARG A 138 -11.55 4.48 -1.68
CA ARG A 138 -10.43 5.10 -2.38
C ARG A 138 -9.13 5.01 -1.55
N PRO A 139 -7.95 5.00 -2.20
CA PRO A 139 -6.68 5.18 -1.48
C PRO A 139 -6.74 6.43 -0.58
N GLY A 140 -6.35 6.29 0.68
CA GLY A 140 -6.38 7.38 1.67
C GLY A 140 -7.77 7.72 2.23
N ALA A 141 -8.85 7.09 1.73
CA ALA A 141 -10.21 7.25 2.25
C ALA A 141 -10.70 6.04 3.06
N VAL A 142 -9.78 5.18 3.49
CA VAL A 142 -10.10 4.01 4.31
C VAL A 142 -10.41 4.48 5.73
N GLU A 143 -11.59 4.13 6.24
CA GLU A 143 -12.07 4.59 7.54
C GLU A 143 -11.74 3.61 8.67
N VAL A 144 -11.47 4.18 9.84
CA VAL A 144 -11.31 3.45 11.11
C VAL A 144 -12.68 3.23 11.74
N ARG A 145 -13.03 1.98 12.06
CA ARG A 145 -14.30 1.65 12.73
C ARG A 145 -14.18 1.71 14.25
N PRO A 146 -14.90 2.62 14.94
CA PRO A 146 -14.73 2.83 16.38
C PRO A 146 -15.04 1.61 17.25
N ASP A 147 -15.99 0.78 16.85
CA ASP A 147 -16.37 -0.46 17.54
C ASP A 147 -15.23 -1.49 17.53
N VAL A 148 -14.51 -1.62 16.42
CA VAL A 148 -13.34 -2.52 16.32
C VAL A 148 -12.18 -1.99 17.16
N ILE A 149 -11.98 -0.66 17.17
CA ILE A 149 -10.97 -0.04 18.03
C ILE A 149 -11.25 -0.30 19.51
N ARG A 150 -12.50 -0.17 19.97
CA ARG A 150 -12.87 -0.51 21.36
C ARG A 150 -12.53 -1.95 21.70
N ARG A 151 -12.85 -2.89 20.80
CA ARG A 151 -12.48 -4.31 20.98
C ARG A 151 -10.97 -4.52 21.07
N LEU A 152 -10.17 -3.72 20.38
CA LEU A 152 -8.70 -3.80 20.42
C LEU A 152 -8.10 -3.18 21.67
N THR A 153 -8.75 -2.20 22.28
CA THR A 153 -8.29 -1.55 23.52
C THR A 153 -8.79 -2.20 24.80
N ASP A 154 -9.94 -2.87 24.73
CA ASP A 154 -10.61 -3.49 25.89
C ASP A 154 -10.26 -5.00 26.06
N ALA A 155 -9.48 -5.56 25.12
CA ALA A 155 -9.06 -6.97 25.11
C ALA A 155 -7.92 -7.28 26.08
#